data_AF-A0A6S6QWC2-F1
#
_entry.id   AF-A0A6S6QWC2-F1
#
_cell.length_a   1.000
_cell.length_b   1.000
_cell.length_c   1.000
_cell.angle_alpha   90.00
_cell.angle_beta   90.00
_cell.angle_gamma   90.00
#
_symmetry.space_group_name_H-M   'P 1'
#
loop_
_entity.id
_entity.type
_entity.pdbx_description
1 polymer ?
#
loop_
_entity_poly.entity_id
_entity_poly.type
_entity_poly.pdbx_seq_one_letter_code
_entity_poly.pdbx_strand_id
1 'polypeptide(L)'
;MKHLKFASLVALSLAIGGGYAYAQTAPAAKAEEKKEEMPSPAVEKYARDFLAKWGSDPELIAAVKASTAEHKKLSYDDVEILDNQWRAAKVKDSKEEDDVKAVKKSLGKLKEIAPDKDDKAHLAAGEALIKAARGSATSKFLQKQLEAAQPKDAVTEIFVMDGWGWNVGQTGGTSDYYQGDEGKWQKTFAKGDANEVEVLPIVEEDGIRYSQISLPIKDGDKNIGAVTIGVDVSKVK
;
A
#
# COMPACT_ATOMS: atom_id res chain seq x y z
N MET A 1 -2.47 18.92 -21.88
CA MET A 1 -2.66 18.44 -20.50
C MET A 1 -1.30 18.07 -19.97
N LYS A 2 -0.81 18.77 -18.93
CA LYS A 2 0.48 18.40 -18.30
C LYS A 2 0.25 17.06 -17.60
N HIS A 3 1.03 16.05 -17.92
CA HIS A 3 1.02 14.79 -17.18
C HIS A 3 1.35 15.10 -15.72
N LEU A 4 0.35 15.03 -14.83
CA LEU A 4 0.59 15.01 -13.40
C LEU A 4 1.43 13.76 -13.15
N LYS A 5 2.71 13.95 -12.82
CA LYS A 5 3.50 12.89 -12.23
C LYS A 5 2.91 12.72 -10.84
N PHE A 6 2.05 11.74 -10.64
CA PHE A 6 1.77 11.27 -9.30
C PHE A 6 3.10 10.74 -8.77
N ALA A 7 3.85 11.60 -8.07
CA ALA A 7 4.83 11.12 -7.12
C ALA A 7 4.08 10.13 -6.23
N SER A 8 4.71 8.98 -5.99
CA SER A 8 4.14 7.90 -5.19
C SER A 8 3.46 8.49 -3.96
N LEU A 9 2.11 8.54 -3.96
CA LEU A 9 1.33 8.98 -2.80
C LEU A 9 1.89 8.20 -1.63
N VAL A 10 2.52 8.90 -0.70
CA VAL A 10 3.21 8.21 0.38
C VAL A 10 2.10 7.61 1.22
N ALA A 11 1.98 6.29 1.18
CA ALA A 11 1.25 5.54 2.19
C ALA A 11 1.90 5.91 3.52
N LEU A 12 1.27 6.85 4.25
CA LEU A 12 1.66 7.14 5.61
C LEU A 12 1.31 5.87 6.38
N SER A 13 2.31 5.01 6.59
CA SER A 13 2.24 3.89 7.52
C SER A 13 2.09 4.51 8.91
N LEU A 14 0.86 4.78 9.33
CA LEU A 14 0.56 5.02 10.74
C LEU A 14 0.73 3.67 11.45
N ALA A 15 1.98 3.32 11.70
CA ALA A 15 2.32 2.34 12.71
C ALA A 15 1.80 2.89 14.04
N ILE A 16 0.59 2.51 14.42
CA ILE A 16 0.14 2.62 15.81
C ILE A 16 0.94 1.57 16.57
N GLY A 17 2.20 1.90 16.83
CA GLY A 17 3.12 1.13 17.64
C GLY A 17 2.66 1.16 19.08
N GLY A 18 2.15 0.02 19.55
CA GLY A 18 2.07 -0.28 20.98
C GLY A 18 3.45 -0.11 21.62
N GLY A 19 3.45 0.49 22.81
CA GLY A 19 4.61 1.14 23.39
C GLY A 19 5.81 0.25 23.72
N TYR A 20 6.98 0.87 23.71
CA TYR A 20 8.06 0.57 24.64
C TYR A 20 8.65 1.88 25.15
N ALA A 21 8.54 2.08 26.46
CA ALA A 21 9.22 3.13 27.20
C ALA A 21 10.71 2.81 27.29
N TYR A 22 11.58 3.79 27.03
CA TYR A 22 12.72 4.19 27.87
C TYR A 22 13.56 5.25 27.12
N ALA A 23 13.45 6.52 27.52
CA ALA A 23 14.55 7.47 27.57
C ALA A 23 14.08 8.73 28.31
N GLN A 24 14.63 8.94 29.51
CA GLN A 24 14.44 10.14 30.29
C GLN A 24 15.33 11.30 29.79
N THR A 25 14.79 12.51 29.96
CA THR A 25 15.43 13.84 29.94
C THR A 25 15.89 14.43 28.60
N ALA A 26 14.91 14.92 27.83
CA ALA A 26 14.97 16.23 27.19
C ALA A 26 13.59 16.88 27.34
N PRO A 27 13.45 18.21 27.57
CA PRO A 27 12.14 18.83 27.56
C PRO A 27 11.57 18.70 26.14
N ALA A 28 10.58 17.83 25.99
CA ALA A 28 9.81 17.71 24.77
C ALA A 28 9.23 19.09 24.45
N ALA A 29 9.66 19.69 23.34
CA ALA A 29 8.81 20.64 22.66
C ALA A 29 7.47 19.91 22.45
N LYS A 30 6.40 20.42 23.06
CA LYS A 30 5.05 19.93 22.79
C LYS A 30 4.82 20.17 21.31
N ALA A 31 5.04 19.15 20.48
CA ALA A 31 4.42 19.11 19.17
C ALA A 31 2.93 19.32 19.42
N GLU A 32 2.34 20.38 18.87
CA GLU A 32 0.90 20.50 18.85
C GLU A 32 0.37 19.24 18.17
N GLU A 33 -0.38 18.41 18.91
CA GLU A 33 -1.07 17.26 18.35
C GLU A 33 -2.06 17.79 17.32
N LYS A 34 -1.64 17.82 16.05
CA LYS A 34 -2.49 18.18 14.94
C LYS A 34 -3.58 17.10 14.89
N LYS A 35 -4.77 17.43 15.39
CA LYS A 35 -5.90 16.50 15.43
C LYS A 35 -6.12 15.96 14.03
N GLU A 36 -5.97 14.66 13.88
CA GLU A 36 -6.17 13.95 12.61
C GLU A 36 -7.60 14.23 12.10
N GLU A 37 -7.70 14.76 10.88
CA GLU A 37 -8.97 15.07 10.26
C GLU A 37 -9.49 13.83 9.54
N MET A 38 -10.62 13.28 9.97
CA MET A 38 -11.22 12.10 9.33
C MET A 38 -12.11 12.50 8.14
N PRO A 39 -12.18 11.68 7.08
CA PRO A 39 -13.11 11.92 5.98
C PRO A 39 -14.58 11.76 6.44
N SER A 40 -15.51 12.30 5.65
CA SER A 40 -16.93 12.12 5.92
C SER A 40 -17.37 10.67 5.66
N PRO A 41 -18.48 10.20 6.26
CA PRO A 41 -19.06 8.89 5.94
C PRO A 41 -19.40 8.70 4.45
N ALA A 42 -19.60 9.78 3.69
CA ALA A 42 -19.83 9.71 2.26
C ALA A 42 -18.61 9.20 1.49
N VAL A 43 -17.40 9.49 1.95
CA VAL A 43 -16.14 9.00 1.36
C VAL A 43 -15.99 7.49 1.56
N GLU A 44 -16.28 6.98 2.76
CA GLU A 44 -16.28 5.54 3.02
C GLU A 44 -17.35 4.84 2.17
N LYS A 45 -18.58 5.38 2.16
CA LYS A 45 -19.67 4.84 1.33
C LYS A 45 -19.30 4.81 -0.14
N TYR A 46 -18.65 5.87 -0.64
CA TYR A 46 -18.17 5.95 -2.01
C TYR A 46 -17.19 4.82 -2.33
N ALA A 47 -16.20 4.58 -1.47
CA ALA A 47 -15.23 3.49 -1.67
C ALA A 47 -15.91 2.11 -1.71
N ARG A 48 -16.90 1.88 -0.83
CA ARG A 48 -17.70 0.64 -0.81
C ARG A 48 -18.51 0.47 -2.10
N ASP A 49 -19.24 1.49 -2.52
CA ASP A 49 -20.05 1.47 -3.74
C ASP A 49 -19.18 1.34 -5.00
N PHE A 50 -18.00 1.95 -4.99
CA PHE A 50 -17.03 1.84 -6.06
C PHE A 50 -16.48 0.42 -6.17
N LEU A 51 -16.05 -0.17 -5.05
CA LEU A 51 -15.58 -1.56 -5.02
C LEU A 51 -16.68 -2.55 -5.43
N ALA A 52 -17.93 -2.34 -5.00
CA ALA A 52 -19.04 -3.24 -5.30
C ALA A 52 -19.29 -3.45 -6.81
N LYS A 53 -18.81 -2.55 -7.67
CA LYS A 53 -18.94 -2.64 -9.13
C LYS A 53 -18.01 -3.67 -9.76
N TRP A 54 -16.90 -4.03 -9.11
CA TRP A 54 -15.82 -4.81 -9.72
C TRP A 54 -15.06 -5.73 -8.75
N GLY A 55 -15.27 -5.62 -7.43
CA GLY A 55 -14.54 -6.40 -6.43
C GLY A 55 -14.82 -7.91 -6.46
N SER A 56 -15.91 -8.32 -7.11
CA SER A 56 -16.26 -9.72 -7.37
C SER A 56 -15.86 -10.20 -8.77
N ASP A 57 -15.06 -9.42 -9.49
CA ASP A 57 -14.56 -9.81 -10.82
C ASP A 57 -13.79 -11.15 -10.75
N PRO A 58 -14.13 -12.15 -11.58
CA PRO A 58 -13.50 -13.47 -11.52
C PRO A 58 -11.99 -13.45 -11.80
N GLU A 59 -11.49 -12.56 -12.65
CA GLU A 59 -10.05 -12.45 -12.96
C GLU A 59 -9.30 -11.86 -11.76
N LEU A 60 -9.88 -10.87 -11.09
CA LEU A 60 -9.35 -10.32 -9.84
C LEU A 60 -9.28 -11.40 -8.75
N ILE A 61 -10.38 -12.12 -8.52
CA ILE A 61 -10.45 -13.20 -7.52
C ILE A 61 -9.40 -14.27 -7.81
N ALA A 62 -9.27 -14.69 -9.07
CA ALA A 62 -8.27 -15.67 -9.48
C ALA A 62 -6.84 -15.18 -9.22
N ALA A 63 -6.54 -13.92 -9.53
CA ALA A 63 -5.24 -13.32 -9.28
C ALA A 63 -4.89 -13.28 -7.79
N VAL A 64 -5.84 -12.87 -6.93
CA VAL A 64 -5.64 -12.84 -5.48
C VAL A 64 -5.37 -14.23 -4.91
N LYS A 65 -6.14 -15.23 -5.32
CA LYS A 65 -5.94 -16.62 -4.89
C LYS A 65 -4.61 -17.20 -5.37
N ALA A 66 -4.23 -16.93 -6.62
CA ALA A 66 -2.95 -17.38 -7.17
C ALA A 66 -1.78 -16.74 -6.42
N SER A 67 -1.83 -15.43 -6.19
CA SER A 67 -0.83 -14.71 -5.37
C SER A 67 -0.72 -15.30 -3.96
N THR A 68 -1.85 -15.49 -3.28
CA THR A 68 -1.92 -16.11 -1.94
C THR A 68 -1.27 -17.49 -1.93
N ALA A 69 -1.50 -18.30 -2.97
CA ALA A 69 -0.99 -19.66 -3.06
C ALA A 69 0.53 -19.72 -3.25
N GLU A 70 1.13 -18.70 -3.87
CA GLU A 70 2.57 -18.57 -4.01
C GLU A 70 3.20 -18.00 -2.74
N HIS A 71 2.64 -16.91 -2.20
CA HIS A 71 3.25 -16.20 -1.08
C HIS A 71 3.12 -16.93 0.27
N LYS A 72 2.15 -17.84 0.43
CA LYS A 72 2.08 -18.70 1.62
C LYS A 72 3.32 -19.59 1.82
N LYS A 73 4.15 -19.74 0.79
CA LYS A 73 5.38 -20.55 0.81
C LYS A 73 6.59 -19.76 1.29
N LEU A 74 6.48 -18.43 1.38
CA LEU A 74 7.58 -17.55 1.76
C LEU A 74 7.84 -17.64 3.27
N SER A 75 9.12 -17.70 3.62
CA SER A 75 9.57 -17.55 5.00
C SER A 75 9.56 -16.08 5.43
N TYR A 76 9.77 -15.83 6.72
CA TYR A 76 9.97 -14.48 7.24
C TYR A 76 11.16 -13.77 6.55
N ASP A 77 12.27 -14.49 6.35
CA ASP A 77 13.45 -13.94 5.67
C ASP A 77 13.14 -13.61 4.21
N ASP A 78 12.37 -14.45 3.51
CA ASP A 78 11.95 -14.16 2.13
C ASP A 78 11.10 -12.88 2.07
N VAL A 79 10.19 -12.69 3.03
CA VAL A 79 9.39 -11.46 3.14
C VAL A 79 10.29 -10.24 3.25
N GLU A 80 11.23 -10.28 4.19
CA GLU A 80 12.17 -9.20 4.44
C GLU A 80 13.09 -8.94 3.24
N ILE A 81 13.55 -9.98 2.56
CA ILE A 81 14.40 -9.84 1.38
C ILE A 81 13.65 -9.14 0.25
N LEU A 82 12.47 -9.64 -0.12
CA LEU A 82 11.69 -9.10 -1.24
C LEU A 82 11.28 -7.65 -0.97
N ASP A 83 10.88 -7.36 0.27
CA ASP A 83 10.40 -6.03 0.65
C ASP A 83 11.55 -5.01 0.72
N ASN A 84 12.74 -5.39 1.23
CA ASN A 84 13.91 -4.50 1.20
C ASN A 84 14.48 -4.32 -0.22
N GLN A 85 14.41 -5.35 -1.08
CA GLN A 85 14.76 -5.20 -2.49
C GLN A 85 13.84 -4.17 -3.17
N TRP A 86 12.52 -4.25 -2.92
CA TRP A 86 11.55 -3.27 -3.43
C TRP A 86 11.86 -1.85 -2.97
N ARG A 87 11.99 -1.65 -1.64
CA ARG A 87 12.27 -0.34 -1.03
C ARG A 87 13.52 0.31 -1.61
N ALA A 88 14.62 -0.43 -1.68
CA ALA A 88 15.88 0.06 -2.22
C ALA A 88 15.76 0.41 -3.71
N ALA A 89 15.18 -0.48 -4.51
CA ALA A 89 15.07 -0.30 -5.96
C ALA A 89 14.15 0.87 -6.34
N LYS A 90 13.06 1.08 -5.60
CA LYS A 90 12.06 2.12 -5.89
C LYS A 90 12.67 3.52 -5.96
N VAL A 91 13.59 3.82 -5.05
CA VAL A 91 14.17 5.17 -4.88
C VAL A 91 15.68 5.20 -5.18
N LYS A 92 16.21 4.16 -5.83
CA LYS A 92 17.67 4.00 -6.08
C LYS A 92 18.31 5.17 -6.85
N ASP A 93 17.55 5.83 -7.73
CA ASP A 93 18.01 6.92 -8.58
C ASP A 93 17.69 8.30 -7.99
N SER A 94 17.05 8.35 -6.82
CA SER A 94 16.73 9.59 -6.13
C SER A 94 18.00 10.23 -5.55
N LYS A 95 18.03 11.56 -5.56
CA LYS A 95 19.11 12.37 -4.96
C LYS A 95 18.70 12.98 -3.62
N GLU A 96 17.45 12.80 -3.22
CA GLU A 96 16.95 13.29 -1.95
C GLU A 96 17.65 12.57 -0.80
N GLU A 97 18.03 13.32 0.23
CA GLU A 97 18.87 12.79 1.32
C GLU A 97 18.20 11.61 2.04
N ASP A 98 16.89 11.70 2.26
CA ASP A 98 16.12 10.68 2.95
C ASP A 98 15.96 9.41 2.11
N ASP A 99 15.80 9.52 0.80
CA ASP A 99 15.78 8.37 -0.11
C ASP A 99 17.15 7.68 -0.15
N VAL A 100 18.24 8.44 -0.22
CA VAL A 100 19.60 7.88 -0.18
C VAL A 100 19.86 7.14 1.14
N LYS A 101 19.35 7.66 2.27
CA LYS A 101 19.41 6.96 3.57
C LYS A 101 18.56 5.68 3.54
N ALA A 102 17.36 5.73 2.97
CA ALA A 102 16.48 4.58 2.86
C ALA A 102 17.12 3.44 2.04
N VAL A 103 17.73 3.75 0.89
CA VAL A 103 18.47 2.77 0.08
C VAL A 103 19.60 2.13 0.90
N LYS A 104 20.42 2.93 1.58
CA LYS A 104 21.52 2.42 2.41
C LYS A 104 21.02 1.50 3.53
N LYS A 105 19.91 1.86 4.18
CA LYS A 105 19.29 1.06 5.24
C LYS A 105 18.83 -0.30 4.69
N SER A 106 18.09 -0.31 3.59
CA SER A 106 17.61 -1.56 2.98
C SER A 106 18.74 -2.45 2.49
N LEU A 107 19.75 -1.89 1.81
CA LEU A 107 20.93 -2.66 1.40
C LEU A 107 21.75 -3.17 2.59
N GLY A 108 21.83 -2.41 3.69
CA GLY A 108 22.45 -2.85 4.94
C GLY A 108 21.77 -4.10 5.50
N LYS A 109 20.43 -4.08 5.60
CA LYS A 109 19.66 -5.25 6.06
C LYS A 109 19.83 -6.45 5.13
N LEU A 110 19.81 -6.23 3.82
CA LEU A 110 19.99 -7.29 2.81
C LEU A 110 21.36 -7.99 2.92
N LYS A 111 22.43 -7.27 3.27
CA LYS A 111 23.75 -7.87 3.51
C LYS A 111 23.75 -8.85 4.69
N GLU A 112 22.90 -8.63 5.68
CA GLU A 112 22.81 -9.49 6.85
C GLU A 112 21.99 -10.76 6.54
N ILE A 113 20.86 -10.62 5.84
CA ILE A 113 19.88 -11.70 5.64
C ILE A 113 20.03 -12.45 4.29
N ALA A 114 20.70 -11.86 3.31
CA ALA A 114 20.93 -12.43 1.98
C ALA A 114 22.34 -12.09 1.44
N PRO A 115 23.40 -12.52 2.14
CA PRO A 115 24.78 -12.16 1.80
C PRO A 115 25.30 -12.76 0.48
N ASP A 116 24.53 -13.65 -0.16
CA ASP A 116 24.88 -14.30 -1.42
C ASP A 116 24.82 -13.36 -2.63
N LYS A 117 24.14 -12.21 -2.50
CA LYS A 117 23.98 -11.21 -3.57
C LYS A 117 24.66 -9.90 -3.20
N ASP A 118 25.24 -9.24 -4.20
CA ASP A 118 25.76 -7.89 -4.04
C ASP A 118 24.65 -6.83 -4.16
N ASP A 119 24.98 -5.58 -3.82
CA ASP A 119 24.04 -4.45 -3.84
C ASP A 119 23.39 -4.29 -5.23
N LYS A 120 24.14 -4.51 -6.31
CA LYS A 120 23.64 -4.38 -7.68
C LYS A 120 22.61 -5.47 -8.00
N ALA A 121 22.85 -6.71 -7.59
CA ALA A 121 21.94 -7.82 -7.78
C ALA A 121 20.64 -7.63 -6.98
N HIS A 122 20.72 -7.11 -5.75
CA HIS A 122 19.54 -6.77 -4.96
C HIS A 122 18.69 -5.67 -5.60
N LEU A 123 19.32 -4.59 -6.07
CA LEU A 123 18.62 -3.51 -6.78
C LEU A 123 17.95 -4.03 -8.05
N ALA A 124 18.65 -4.83 -8.85
CA ALA A 124 18.08 -5.41 -10.07
C ALA A 124 16.89 -6.36 -9.77
N ALA A 125 16.96 -7.15 -8.69
CA ALA A 125 15.85 -7.97 -8.24
C ALA A 125 14.64 -7.12 -7.83
N GLY A 126 14.85 -6.05 -7.06
CA GLY A 126 13.79 -5.11 -6.69
C GLY A 126 13.14 -4.42 -7.89
N GLU A 127 13.94 -4.00 -8.88
CA GLU A 127 13.41 -3.42 -10.12
C GLU A 127 12.54 -4.42 -10.90
N ALA A 128 12.96 -5.68 -10.94
CA ALA A 128 12.17 -6.74 -11.56
C ALA A 128 10.84 -6.97 -10.84
N LEU A 129 10.83 -6.96 -9.50
CA LEU A 129 9.61 -7.04 -8.68
C LEU A 129 8.67 -5.86 -8.99
N ILE A 130 9.18 -4.62 -8.96
CA ILE A 130 8.39 -3.42 -9.26
C ILE A 130 7.79 -3.50 -10.67
N LYS A 131 8.59 -3.89 -11.66
CA LYS A 131 8.15 -4.04 -13.04
C LYS A 131 7.06 -5.12 -13.17
N ALA A 132 7.24 -6.27 -12.52
CA ALA A 132 6.27 -7.35 -12.54
C ALA A 132 4.94 -6.92 -11.89
N ALA A 133 5.00 -6.34 -10.70
CA ALA A 133 3.82 -5.87 -9.99
C ALA A 133 3.06 -4.78 -10.77
N ARG A 134 3.75 -3.76 -11.28
CA ARG A 134 3.11 -2.65 -12.03
C ARG A 134 2.67 -3.04 -13.45
N GLY A 135 3.33 -4.02 -14.06
CA GLY A 135 3.03 -4.50 -15.41
C GLY A 135 1.95 -5.58 -15.47
N SER A 136 1.47 -6.07 -14.31
CA SER A 136 0.55 -7.21 -14.22
C SER A 136 -0.81 -6.94 -14.87
N ALA A 137 -1.52 -8.02 -15.21
CA ALA A 137 -2.89 -7.92 -15.69
C ALA A 137 -3.81 -7.25 -14.65
N THR A 138 -3.63 -7.58 -13.36
CA THR A 138 -4.34 -6.97 -12.25
C THR A 138 -4.09 -5.47 -12.18
N SER A 139 -2.84 -5.00 -12.27
CA SER A 139 -2.55 -3.56 -12.26
C SER A 139 -3.20 -2.82 -13.43
N LYS A 140 -3.20 -3.41 -14.63
CA LYS A 140 -3.92 -2.85 -15.79
C LYS A 140 -5.44 -2.84 -15.60
N PHE A 141 -5.99 -3.86 -14.96
CA PHE A 141 -7.41 -3.90 -14.60
C PHE A 141 -7.75 -2.78 -13.62
N LEU A 142 -6.98 -2.62 -12.54
CA LEU A 142 -7.19 -1.56 -11.56
C LEU A 142 -7.06 -0.17 -12.18
N GLN A 143 -6.12 0.02 -13.12
CA GLN A 143 -5.97 1.28 -13.84
C GLN A 143 -7.24 1.65 -14.61
N LYS A 144 -7.90 0.68 -15.24
CA LYS A 144 -9.21 0.91 -15.90
C LYS A 144 -10.29 1.30 -14.91
N GLN A 145 -10.32 0.70 -13.71
CA GLN A 145 -11.30 1.06 -12.68
C GLN A 145 -11.08 2.49 -12.18
N LEU A 146 -9.83 2.87 -11.93
CA LEU A 146 -9.45 4.23 -11.55
C LEU A 146 -9.88 5.24 -12.62
N GLU A 147 -9.58 4.99 -13.89
CA GLU A 147 -9.96 5.87 -15.00
C GLU A 147 -11.47 6.00 -15.21
N ALA A 148 -12.22 4.93 -14.91
CA ALA A 148 -13.68 4.90 -15.00
C ALA A 148 -14.39 5.53 -13.78
N ALA A 149 -13.66 5.86 -12.72
CA ALA A 149 -14.23 6.40 -11.49
C ALA A 149 -15.00 7.70 -11.76
N GLN A 150 -16.17 7.82 -11.09
CA GLN A 150 -17.02 9.01 -11.15
C GLN A 150 -17.37 9.43 -9.72
N PRO A 151 -17.23 10.73 -9.35
CA PRO A 151 -16.81 11.84 -10.19
C PRO A 151 -15.40 11.68 -10.75
N LYS A 152 -15.15 12.27 -11.92
CA LYS A 152 -13.84 12.21 -12.56
C LYS A 152 -12.75 12.62 -11.55
N ASP A 153 -11.68 11.83 -11.49
CA ASP A 153 -10.52 12.02 -10.62
C ASP A 153 -10.83 11.89 -9.11
N ALA A 154 -11.98 11.32 -8.72
CA ALA A 154 -12.32 11.06 -7.32
C ALA A 154 -11.48 9.92 -6.70
N VAL A 155 -10.98 8.99 -7.51
CA VAL A 155 -10.08 7.93 -7.07
C VAL A 155 -8.64 8.30 -7.45
N THR A 156 -7.76 8.37 -6.46
CA THR A 156 -6.36 8.78 -6.65
C THR A 156 -5.43 7.57 -6.81
N GLU A 157 -5.75 6.45 -6.17
CA GLU A 157 -4.98 5.22 -6.25
C GLU A 157 -5.84 4.00 -5.89
N ILE A 158 -5.44 2.83 -6.37
CA ILE A 158 -5.98 1.53 -5.97
C ILE A 158 -4.81 0.55 -5.87
N PHE A 159 -4.76 -0.22 -4.79
CA PHE A 159 -3.89 -1.40 -4.72
C PHE A 159 -4.59 -2.55 -3.99
N VAL A 160 -4.32 -3.77 -4.45
CA VAL A 160 -4.91 -5.00 -3.93
C VAL A 160 -3.84 -5.83 -3.28
N MET A 161 -4.13 -6.34 -2.09
CA MET A 161 -3.28 -7.21 -1.29
C MET A 161 -3.91 -8.60 -1.19
N ASP A 162 -3.09 -9.63 -1.20
CA ASP A 162 -3.54 -11.01 -1.09
C ASP A 162 -3.75 -11.48 0.36
N GLY A 163 -4.10 -12.75 0.54
CA GLY A 163 -4.34 -13.35 1.86
C GLY A 163 -3.10 -13.51 2.74
N TRP A 164 -1.93 -13.10 2.26
CA TRP A 164 -0.68 -13.00 3.04
C TRP A 164 -0.13 -11.56 3.07
N GLY A 165 -0.88 -10.57 2.60
CA GLY A 165 -0.51 -9.17 2.68
C GLY A 165 0.40 -8.67 1.54
N TRP A 166 0.60 -9.43 0.48
CA TRP A 166 1.43 -8.99 -0.65
C TRP A 166 0.60 -8.29 -1.73
N ASN A 167 1.18 -7.25 -2.34
CA ASN A 167 0.53 -6.55 -3.44
C ASN A 167 0.36 -7.46 -4.68
N VAL A 168 -0.89 -7.63 -5.11
CA VAL A 168 -1.29 -8.36 -6.33
C VAL A 168 -1.33 -7.44 -7.55
N GLY A 169 -1.70 -6.18 -7.33
CA GLY A 169 -1.76 -5.16 -8.36
C GLY A 169 -1.93 -3.77 -7.76
N GLN A 170 -1.51 -2.75 -8.50
CA GLN A 170 -1.51 -1.37 -8.05
C GLN A 170 -1.63 -0.40 -9.24
N THR A 171 -2.34 0.72 -9.07
CA THR A 171 -2.37 1.83 -10.04
C THR A 171 -1.28 2.87 -9.75
N GLY A 172 -1.12 3.20 -8.47
CA GLY A 172 0.02 3.91 -7.93
C GLY A 172 1.15 2.96 -7.55
N GLY A 173 2.23 3.50 -6.98
CA GLY A 173 3.24 2.69 -6.31
C GLY A 173 3.03 2.75 -4.80
N THR A 174 3.11 1.62 -4.12
CA THR A 174 3.25 1.60 -2.66
C THR A 174 4.69 1.93 -2.24
N SER A 175 4.89 2.35 -0.98
CA SER A 175 6.23 2.43 -0.36
C SER A 175 6.91 1.07 -0.39
N ASP A 176 6.14 0.05 -0.01
CA ASP A 176 6.63 -1.30 0.30
C ASP A 176 5.84 -2.35 -0.50
N TYR A 177 6.43 -3.52 -0.73
CA TYR A 177 5.77 -4.58 -1.48
C TYR A 177 4.86 -5.41 -0.58
N TYR A 178 5.33 -5.69 0.64
CA TYR A 178 4.56 -6.33 1.69
C TYR A 178 3.73 -5.27 2.43
N GLN A 179 2.48 -5.61 2.74
CA GLN A 179 1.50 -4.75 3.42
C GLN A 179 0.80 -5.52 4.57
N GLY A 180 1.21 -6.74 4.89
CA GLY A 180 0.58 -7.57 5.92
C GLY A 180 0.81 -7.07 7.35
N ASP A 181 1.82 -6.21 7.53
CA ASP A 181 2.08 -5.48 8.77
C ASP A 181 1.25 -4.20 8.92
N GLU A 182 0.57 -3.76 7.85
CA GLU A 182 -0.23 -2.54 7.84
C GLU A 182 -1.64 -2.75 8.38
N GLY A 183 -2.17 -1.74 9.07
CA GLY A 183 -3.55 -1.73 9.56
C GLY A 183 -4.59 -1.93 8.44
N LYS A 184 -4.26 -1.46 7.23
CA LYS A 184 -5.05 -1.62 6.00
C LYS A 184 -5.38 -3.08 5.69
N TRP A 185 -4.43 -3.99 5.89
CA TRP A 185 -4.61 -5.41 5.67
C TRP A 185 -5.08 -6.13 6.95
N GLN A 186 -4.44 -5.83 8.08
CA GLN A 186 -4.73 -6.51 9.34
C GLN A 186 -6.18 -6.34 9.78
N LYS A 187 -6.69 -5.10 9.71
CA LYS A 187 -8.03 -4.79 10.20
C LYS A 187 -9.12 -5.27 9.24
N THR A 188 -8.86 -5.24 7.93
CA THR A 188 -9.90 -5.49 6.91
C THR A 188 -9.94 -6.95 6.44
N PHE A 189 -8.83 -7.67 6.56
CA PHE A 189 -8.74 -9.08 6.17
C PHE A 189 -8.40 -9.97 7.37
N ALA A 190 -7.28 -9.72 8.05
CA ALA A 190 -6.73 -10.67 9.04
C ALA A 190 -7.63 -10.89 10.27
N LYS A 191 -8.40 -9.87 10.66
CA LYS A 191 -9.40 -9.99 11.74
C LYS A 191 -10.59 -10.89 11.40
N GLY A 192 -10.83 -11.18 10.11
CA GLY A 192 -11.83 -12.15 9.65
C GLY A 192 -13.29 -11.66 9.64
N ASP A 193 -13.59 -10.42 10.00
CA ASP A 193 -14.94 -9.85 9.83
C ASP A 193 -15.11 -9.28 8.41
N ALA A 194 -16.17 -9.72 7.75
CA ALA A 194 -16.49 -9.38 6.37
C ALA A 194 -16.92 -7.90 6.18
N ASN A 195 -17.21 -7.16 7.25
CA ASN A 195 -17.68 -5.78 7.19
C ASN A 195 -16.66 -4.74 7.66
N GLU A 196 -15.54 -5.20 8.23
CA GLU A 196 -14.46 -4.33 8.71
C GLU A 196 -13.88 -3.49 7.58
N VAL A 197 -13.63 -2.23 7.91
CA VAL A 197 -13.07 -1.21 7.02
C VAL A 197 -11.98 -0.49 7.80
N GLU A 198 -10.91 -0.13 7.12
CA GLU A 198 -9.96 0.84 7.67
C GLU A 198 -10.12 2.14 6.90
N VAL A 199 -10.47 3.20 7.62
CA VAL A 199 -10.54 4.56 7.10
C VAL A 199 -9.37 5.31 7.70
N LEU A 200 -8.44 5.79 6.86
CA LEU A 200 -7.32 6.59 7.34
C LEU A 200 -7.68 8.09 7.40
N PRO A 201 -6.98 8.87 8.23
CA PRO A 201 -7.11 10.33 8.21
C PRO A 201 -6.88 10.93 6.83
N ILE A 202 -7.43 12.12 6.61
CA ILE A 202 -7.18 12.94 5.43
C ILE A 202 -5.72 13.40 5.48
N VAL A 203 -5.03 13.19 4.37
CA VAL A 203 -3.72 13.77 4.12
C VAL A 203 -3.81 14.73 2.92
N GLU A 204 -2.94 15.74 2.91
CA GLU A 204 -2.83 16.70 1.81
C GLU A 204 -1.45 16.56 1.18
N GLU A 205 -1.42 16.16 -0.09
CA GLU A 205 -0.19 16.01 -0.88
C GLU A 205 -0.44 16.58 -2.27
N ASP A 206 0.51 17.38 -2.78
CA ASP A 206 0.42 18.04 -4.09
C ASP A 206 -0.90 18.81 -4.34
N GLY A 207 -1.48 19.38 -3.27
CA GLY A 207 -2.74 20.14 -3.31
C GLY A 207 -3.99 19.27 -3.43
N ILE A 208 -3.87 17.94 -3.31
CA ILE A 208 -4.98 17.00 -3.25
C ILE A 208 -5.18 16.58 -1.79
N ARG A 209 -6.41 16.73 -1.31
CA ARG A 209 -6.83 16.20 -0.01
C ARG A 209 -7.46 14.83 -0.22
N TYR A 210 -6.87 13.78 0.31
CA TYR A 210 -7.37 12.42 0.11
C TYR A 210 -7.34 11.60 1.39
N SER A 211 -8.17 10.55 1.44
CA SER A 211 -8.15 9.53 2.47
C SER A 211 -8.08 8.15 1.82
N GLN A 212 -7.35 7.24 2.43
CA GLN A 212 -7.28 5.84 2.00
C GLN A 212 -8.30 5.01 2.75
N ILE A 213 -9.15 4.31 2.00
CA ILE A 213 -10.18 3.41 2.52
C ILE A 213 -9.81 1.98 2.13
N SER A 214 -9.63 1.11 3.12
CA SER A 214 -9.31 -0.28 2.90
C SER A 214 -10.49 -1.19 3.20
N LEU A 215 -10.75 -2.15 2.32
CA LEU A 215 -11.92 -3.02 2.33
C LEU A 215 -11.50 -4.47 2.01
N PRO A 216 -12.25 -5.48 2.48
CA PRO A 216 -11.98 -6.87 2.11
C PRO A 216 -12.30 -7.13 0.62
N ILE A 217 -11.45 -7.92 -0.04
CA ILE A 217 -11.80 -8.60 -1.30
C ILE A 217 -12.44 -9.93 -0.96
N LYS A 218 -13.61 -10.20 -1.56
CA LYS A 218 -14.43 -11.36 -1.25
C LYS A 218 -14.58 -12.31 -2.43
N ASP A 219 -14.64 -13.60 -2.11
CA ASP A 219 -15.09 -14.68 -2.98
C ASP A 219 -16.30 -15.34 -2.31
N GLY A 220 -17.50 -15.00 -2.78
CA GLY A 220 -18.74 -15.26 -2.02
C GLY A 220 -18.70 -14.56 -0.66
N ASP A 221 -18.93 -15.32 0.41
CA ASP A 221 -18.89 -14.81 1.79
C ASP A 221 -17.49 -14.83 2.41
N LYS A 222 -16.48 -15.36 1.69
CA LYS A 222 -15.12 -15.51 2.20
C LYS A 222 -14.25 -14.32 1.82
N ASN A 223 -13.65 -13.67 2.81
CA ASN A 223 -12.56 -12.74 2.58
C ASN A 223 -11.33 -13.51 2.03
N ILE A 224 -10.71 -13.02 0.96
CA ILE A 224 -9.53 -13.65 0.32
C ILE A 224 -8.32 -12.71 0.23
N GLY A 225 -8.51 -11.43 0.54
CA GLY A 225 -7.47 -10.41 0.57
C GLY A 225 -8.08 -9.06 0.95
N ALA A 226 -7.36 -7.99 0.67
CA ALA A 226 -7.80 -6.63 0.93
C ALA A 226 -7.53 -5.72 -0.27
N VAL A 227 -8.22 -4.60 -0.33
CA VAL A 227 -7.99 -3.54 -1.31
C VAL A 227 -7.98 -2.21 -0.59
N THR A 228 -7.09 -1.32 -1.00
CA THR A 228 -7.06 0.07 -0.55
C THR A 228 -7.36 0.98 -1.74
N ILE A 229 -8.25 1.94 -1.51
CA ILE A 229 -8.67 2.95 -2.49
C ILE A 229 -8.37 4.32 -1.88
N GLY A 230 -7.54 5.12 -2.55
CA GLY A 230 -7.39 6.54 -2.23
C GLY A 230 -8.53 7.34 -2.84
N VAL A 231 -9.19 8.17 -2.03
CA VAL A 231 -10.34 8.99 -2.45
C VAL A 231 -10.05 10.46 -2.19
N ASP A 232 -10.11 11.30 -3.23
CA ASP A 232 -10.07 12.76 -3.09
C ASP A 232 -11.36 13.22 -2.41
N VAL A 233 -11.23 13.66 -1.16
CA VAL A 233 -12.37 14.02 -0.31
C VAL A 233 -13.07 15.31 -0.77
N SER A 234 -12.43 16.10 -1.64
CA SER A 234 -13.06 17.29 -2.23
C SER A 234 -14.05 16.94 -3.36
N LYS A 235 -13.91 15.74 -3.95
CA LYS A 235 -14.77 15.26 -5.05
C LYS A 235 -16.00 14.52 -4.56
N VAL A 236 -15.96 13.97 -3.36
CA VAL A 236 -17.03 13.18 -2.76
C VAL A 236 -17.64 13.96 -1.61
N LYS A 237 -18.94 14.27 -1.70
CA LYS A 237 -19.68 15.08 -0.71
C LYS A 237 -20.64 14.22 0.08
#